data_AF-A0A519NCG8-F1
#
_entry.id   AF-A0A519NCG8-F1
#
_cell.length_a   1.000
_cell.length_b   1.000
_cell.length_c   1.000
_cell.angle_alpha   90.00
_cell.angle_beta   90.00
_cell.angle_gamma   90.00
#
_symmetry.space_group_name_H-M   'P 1'
#
loop_
_entity.id
_entity.type
_entity.pdbx_description
1 polymer ?
#
loop_
_entity_poly.entity_id
_entity_poly.type
_entity_poly.pdbx_seq_one_letter_code
_entity_poly.pdbx_strand_id
1 'polypeptide(L)' 'MNFIDRRISVNRAIAMLAKNGMEVNDGEAAIILDFLYLISINRKKPEEAKNTGTLKRNRTLQKSCKTTINKGF' A
#
# COMPACT_ATOMS: atom_id res chain seq x y z
N MET A 1 -7.24 -2.86 -22.55
CA MET A 1 -7.41 -1.50 -21.95
C MET A 1 -6.01 -1.01 -21.62
N ASN A 2 -5.64 0.24 -21.93
CA ASN A 2 -4.27 0.66 -21.60
C ASN A 2 -4.22 1.14 -20.14
N PHE A 3 -3.98 0.21 -19.20
CA PHE A 3 -3.75 0.56 -17.81
C PHE A 3 -2.34 1.17 -17.71
N ILE A 4 -2.26 2.50 -17.81
CA ILE A 4 -0.99 3.24 -17.78
C ILE A 4 -0.40 3.22 -16.35
N ASP A 5 -1.23 3.09 -15.32
CA ASP A 5 -0.81 3.12 -13.91
C ASP A 5 -0.54 1.71 -13.31
N ARG A 6 -0.13 0.76 -14.16
CA ARG A 6 0.18 -0.60 -13.72
C ARG A 6 1.48 -0.64 -12.93
N ARG A 7 1.36 -0.93 -11.64
CA ARG A 7 2.52 -1.20 -10.76
C ARG A 7 3.27 -2.49 -11.09
N ILE A 8 2.66 -3.39 -11.87
CA ILE A 8 3.24 -4.69 -12.27
C ILE A 8 3.48 -4.68 -13.77
N SER A 9 4.72 -4.98 -14.18
CA SER A 9 5.09 -5.18 -15.58
C SER A 9 4.70 -6.57 -16.08
N VAL A 10 4.60 -6.73 -17.41
CA VAL A 10 4.33 -8.04 -18.05
C VAL A 10 5.38 -9.08 -17.64
N ASN A 11 6.67 -8.75 -17.69
CA ASN A 11 7.75 -9.66 -17.27
C ASN A 11 7.61 -10.11 -15.81
N ARG A 12 7.16 -9.22 -14.93
CA ARG A 12 6.91 -9.57 -13.53
C ARG A 12 5.69 -10.49 -13.40
N ALA A 13 4.65 -10.29 -14.20
CA ALA A 13 3.50 -11.18 -14.25
C ALA A 13 3.91 -12.58 -14.74
N ILE A 14 4.73 -12.69 -15.80
CA ILE A 14 5.29 -13.95 -16.28
C ILE A 14 6.05 -14.67 -15.16
N ALA A 15 6.97 -13.99 -14.49
CA ALA A 15 7.74 -14.59 -13.38
C ALA A 15 6.84 -15.08 -12.23
N MET A 16 5.76 -14.35 -11.92
CA MET A 16 4.79 -14.76 -10.91
C MET A 16 3.97 -15.98 -11.35
N LEU A 17 3.54 -16.04 -12.61
CA LEU A 17 2.78 -17.16 -13.17
C LEU A 17 3.67 -18.42 -13.25
N ALA A 18 4.92 -18.27 -13.71
CA ALA A 18 5.89 -19.37 -13.77
C ALA A 18 6.21 -19.95 -12.38
N LYS A 19 6.30 -19.10 -11.34
CA LYS A 19 6.46 -19.56 -9.95
C LYS A 19 5.31 -20.46 -9.48
N ASN A 20 4.14 -20.32 -10.10
CA ASN A 20 2.96 -21.16 -9.84
C ASN A 20 2.79 -22.29 -10.87
N GLY A 21 3.82 -22.61 -11.65
CA GLY A 21 3.79 -23.68 -12.64
C GLY A 21 3.00 -23.34 -13.91
N MET A 22 2.70 -22.06 -14.15
CA MET A 22 2.04 -21.60 -15.38
C MET A 22 3.08 -20.95 -16.30
N GLU A 23 3.45 -21.66 -17.36
CA GLU A 23 4.27 -21.12 -18.43
C GLU A 23 3.37 -20.34 -19.39
N VAL A 24 3.69 -19.07 -19.60
CA VAL A 24 2.91 -18.15 -20.45
C VAL A 24 3.85 -17.25 -21.25
N ASN A 25 3.43 -16.86 -22.44
CA ASN A 25 4.13 -15.86 -23.25
C ASN A 25 3.71 -14.42 -22.87
N ASP A 26 4.37 -13.42 -23.48
CA ASP A 26 4.11 -12.00 -23.23
C ASP A 26 2.66 -11.60 -23.52
N GLY A 27 2.06 -12.13 -24.58
CA GLY A 27 0.69 -11.86 -24.97
C GLY A 27 -0.32 -12.42 -23.97
N GLU A 28 -0.14 -13.67 -23.58
CA GLU A 28 -0.97 -14.33 -22.56
C GLU A 28 -0.87 -13.62 -21.21
N ALA A 29 0.35 -13.30 -20.77
CA ALA A 29 0.59 -12.58 -19.53
C ALA A 29 -0.04 -11.18 -19.55
N ALA A 30 0.02 -10.47 -20.69
CA ALA A 30 -0.61 -9.16 -20.84
C ALA A 30 -2.14 -9.25 -20.72
N ILE A 31 -2.77 -10.25 -21.35
CA ILE A 31 -4.22 -10.47 -21.29
C ILE A 31 -4.66 -10.82 -19.86
N ILE A 32 -3.96 -11.75 -19.20
CA ILE A 32 -4.25 -12.15 -17.82
C ILE A 32 -4.11 -10.95 -16.89
N LEU A 33 -3.04 -10.17 -17.05
CA LEU A 33 -2.80 -8.98 -16.24
C LEU A 33 -3.90 -7.94 -16.44
N ASP A 34 -4.29 -7.65 -17.68
CA ASP A 34 -5.41 -6.75 -18.02
C ASP A 34 -6.71 -7.21 -17.35
N PHE A 35 -7.01 -8.51 -17.42
CA PHE A 35 -8.22 -9.08 -16.84
C PHE A 35 -8.25 -8.96 -15.31
N LEU A 36 -7.13 -9.24 -14.63
CA LEU A 36 -7.01 -9.10 -13.18
C LEU A 36 -7.15 -7.64 -12.74
N TYR A 37 -6.55 -6.70 -13.48
CA TYR A 37 -6.73 -5.27 -13.22
C TYR A 37 -8.20 -4.85 -13.37
N LEU A 38 -8.88 -5.31 -14.42
CA LEU A 38 -10.30 -5.05 -14.61
C LEU A 38 -11.12 -5.53 -13.41
N ILE A 39 -10.89 -6.76 -12.93
CA ILE A 39 -11.57 -7.27 -11.72
C ILE A 39 -11.27 -6.40 -10.50
N SER A 40 -10.01 -6.01 -10.31
CA SER A 40 -9.59 -5.22 -9.15
C SER A 40 -10.27 -3.85 -9.08
N ILE A 41 -10.46 -3.20 -10.23
CA ILE A 41 -11.06 -1.86 -10.33
C ILE A 41 -12.58 -1.93 -10.13
N ASN A 42 -13.21 -2.98 -10.64
CA ASN A 42 -14.66 -3.16 -10.54
C ASN A 42 -15.14 -3.67 -9.18
N ARG A 43 -14.21 -4.15 -8.32
CA ARG A 43 -14.54 -4.38 -6.91
C ARG A 43 -14.74 -3.03 -6.24
N LYS A 44 -16.02 -2.60 -6.13
CA LYS A 44 -16.42 -1.56 -5.16
C LYS A 44 -15.72 -1.91 -3.85
N LYS A 45 -14.89 -1.00 -3.34
CA LYS A 45 -14.48 -1.05 -1.93
C LYS A 45 -15.76 -1.29 -1.13
N PRO A 46 -15.83 -2.25 -0.18
CA PRO A 46 -16.75 -1.99 0.92
C PRO A 46 -16.36 -0.60 1.41
N GLU A 47 -17.30 0.35 1.38
CA GLU A 47 -17.05 1.67 1.94
C GLU A 47 -16.37 1.44 3.29
N GLU A 48 -15.11 1.89 3.43
CA GLU A 48 -14.57 2.06 4.77
C GLU A 48 -15.57 2.97 5.45
N ALA A 49 -16.22 2.38 6.45
CA ALA A 49 -17.30 2.99 7.19
C ALA A 49 -16.98 4.45 7.45
N LYS A 50 -17.92 5.32 7.06
CA LYS A 50 -18.04 6.64 7.66
C LYS A 50 -17.94 6.44 9.19
N ASN A 51 -17.08 7.24 9.83
CA ASN A 51 -16.85 7.38 11.28
C ASN A 51 -15.84 6.36 11.84
N THR A 52 -14.63 6.77 12.24
CA THR A 52 -14.40 7.28 13.60
C THR A 52 -13.34 8.39 13.67
N GLY A 53 -13.53 9.29 14.64
CA GLY A 53 -12.89 10.59 14.72
C GLY A 53 -11.38 10.62 14.95
N THR A 54 -10.85 11.79 14.64
CA THR A 54 -9.62 12.43 15.14
C THR A 54 -8.74 11.53 16.03
N LEU A 55 -7.73 10.89 15.42
CA LEU A 55 -6.59 10.38 16.18
C LEU A 55 -5.82 11.58 16.75
N LYS A 56 -6.24 12.06 17.93
CA LYS A 56 -5.54 13.05 18.73
C LYS A 56 -4.19 12.44 19.13
N ARG A 57 -3.11 12.91 18.51
CA ARG A 57 -1.73 12.58 18.89
C ARG A 57 -1.51 12.92 20.36
N ASN A 58 -1.48 11.92 21.23
CA ASN A 58 -0.96 12.09 22.58
C ASN A 58 0.57 11.95 22.50
N ARG A 59 1.27 13.08 22.28
CA ARG A 59 2.72 13.14 22.44
C ARG A 59 3.04 12.90 23.92
N THR A 60 3.67 11.78 24.24
CA THR A 60 4.37 11.61 25.51
C THR A 60 5.57 12.57 25.50
N LEU A 61 5.54 13.59 26.34
CA LEU A 61 6.67 14.50 26.55
C LEU A 61 7.84 13.68 27.12
N GLN A 62 8.90 13.51 26.33
CA GLN A 62 10.13 12.87 26.80
C GLN A 62 10.71 13.68 27.98
N LYS A 63 11.16 12.93 28.99
CA LYS A 63 11.90 13.38 30.17
C LYS A 63 12.98 14.41 29.82
N SER A 64 12.99 15.52 30.55
CA SER A 64 14.25 16.15 30.97
C SER A 64 14.36 16.01 32.49
N CYS A 65 15.27 15.15 32.93
CA CYS A 65 15.72 15.09 34.31
C CYS A 65 16.48 16.39 34.69
N LYS A 66 16.06 16.95 35.82
CA LYS A 66 16.68 17.88 36.79
C LYS A 66 18.07 18.48 36.50
N THR A 67 18.22 19.78 36.81
CA THR A 67 19.29 20.29 37.70
C THR A 67 18.81 21.57 38.40
N THR A 68 18.91 21.58 39.73
CA THR A 68 18.68 22.70 40.65
C THR A 68 19.92 23.58 40.70
N ILE A 69 19.83 24.92 40.51
CA ILE A 69 20.82 25.87 41.04
C ILE A 69 20.13 27.17 41.51
N ASN A 70 20.45 27.57 42.73
CA ASN A 70 20.03 28.74 43.53
C ASN A 70 20.67 30.09 43.12
N LYS A 71 20.06 31.18 43.61
CA LYS A 71 20.54 32.57 43.96
C LYS A 71 19.64 33.61 43.27
N GLY A 72 18.92 34.52 43.93
CA GLY A 72 19.18 35.26 45.17
C GLY A 72 19.85 36.59 44.81
N PHE A 73 19.07 37.67 44.67
CA PHE A 73 19.42 39.10 44.86
C PHE A 73 18.13 39.92 44.96
#